data_AF-A0A641ANB1-F1
#
_entry.id   AF-A0A641ANB1-F1
#
_cell.length_a   1.000
_cell.length_b   1.000
_cell.length_c   1.000
_cell.angle_alpha   90.00
_cell.angle_beta   90.00
_cell.angle_gamma   90.00
#
_symmetry.space_group_name_H-M   'P 1'
#
loop_
_entity.id
_entity.type
_entity.pdbx_description
1 polymer ?
#
loop_
_entity_poly.entity_id
_entity_poly.type
_entity_poly.pdbx_seq_one_letter_code
_entity_poly.pdbx_strand_id
1 'polypeptide(L)'
;MGQDVDAREFSREDRTLYRAKVRRCLDVFARMLGERDFGVEHTQVGIEIEFNLVDGNGDPALKNAEALEAIADPDFQTELGLFNIEINVPPARIDGSGLETLQAALRDDLNAAQAKAAGVDTHLLMIGILPTLQEGHFSRDAISANPRYHLLSEQILAARGEDIEIVIDGVDRLDTTADTIIPEAACTSTQLHLQVEPDDFAPMWNAAQAIAAVQVAIGANSPFLLGRHLWHETRIALFEQATDTRSEELKAQGVRPRVFFGERWITSVFDLFEENVRYFPALLPIVDDEDPLEELEAGRVPNLGELRLHNGTVYRWNRPIYDVADGRPHLRIENRLLPAGPTVVDTMANAALFYGLVKVLGSSERPVWSQLSFRAAEDNFHQAARAGIDADIYWPGVGTVAVRELALRQLLPLAHEGLTQLGVDDAVRERLLGVIEQRCITGRNGATWLIDEFRHHNASAGSRADAMRTTTVEYERHMHGGAPVHEWPTRS
;
A
#
# COMPACT_ATOMS: atom_id res chain seq x y z
N MET A 1 -1.64 -8.99 5.36
CA MET A 1 -1.01 -8.71 6.69
C MET A 1 0.22 -9.56 7.10
N GLY A 2 0.95 -9.15 8.16
CA GLY A 2 2.17 -9.82 8.67
C GLY A 2 1.92 -10.86 9.78
N GLN A 3 2.76 -11.91 9.87
CA GLN A 3 2.59 -13.01 10.84
C GLN A 3 2.86 -12.59 12.30
N ASP A 4 2.02 -12.96 13.26
CA ASP A 4 2.29 -12.69 14.68
C ASP A 4 3.59 -13.33 15.20
N VAL A 5 4.26 -12.64 16.13
CA VAL A 5 5.56 -13.05 16.66
C VAL A 5 5.65 -12.81 18.17
N ASP A 6 6.14 -13.81 18.90
CA ASP A 6 6.46 -13.69 20.33
C ASP A 6 7.72 -12.83 20.57
N ALA A 7 7.73 -12.06 21.67
CA ALA A 7 8.91 -11.31 22.09
C ALA A 7 10.10 -12.24 22.32
N ARG A 8 11.19 -12.07 21.55
CA ARG A 8 12.37 -12.93 21.63
C ARG A 8 13.65 -12.21 21.18
N GLU A 9 14.76 -12.50 21.86
CA GLU A 9 16.10 -12.15 21.37
C GLU A 9 16.62 -13.20 20.39
N PHE A 10 17.17 -12.76 19.25
CA PHE A 10 17.68 -13.65 18.21
C PHE A 10 19.18 -13.90 18.33
N SER A 11 19.57 -15.16 18.44
CA SER A 11 20.97 -15.59 18.48
C SER A 11 21.61 -15.65 17.08
N ARG A 12 22.94 -15.83 17.05
CA ARG A 12 23.66 -16.10 15.79
C ARG A 12 23.30 -17.46 15.18
N GLU A 13 22.92 -18.41 16.03
CA GLU A 13 22.49 -19.75 15.61
C GLU A 13 21.12 -19.68 14.92
N ASP A 14 20.17 -18.93 15.50
CA ASP A 14 18.84 -18.70 14.90
C ASP A 14 18.97 -18.14 13.46
N ARG A 15 19.83 -17.14 13.27
CA ARG A 15 20.09 -16.56 11.93
C ARG A 15 20.70 -17.56 10.95
N THR A 16 21.53 -18.48 11.44
CA THR A 16 22.17 -19.52 10.61
C THR A 16 21.15 -20.57 10.18
N LEU A 17 20.33 -21.04 11.11
CA LEU A 17 19.24 -21.98 10.85
C LEU A 17 18.21 -21.38 9.90
N TYR A 18 17.75 -20.16 10.17
CA TYR A 18 16.80 -19.43 9.32
C TYR A 18 17.31 -19.28 7.89
N ARG A 19 18.57 -18.90 7.71
CA ARG A 19 19.17 -18.77 6.36
C ARG A 19 19.13 -20.09 5.59
N ALA A 20 19.43 -21.21 6.25
CA ALA A 20 19.38 -22.52 5.61
C ALA A 20 17.93 -22.90 5.24
N LYS A 21 16.99 -22.62 6.15
CA LYS A 21 15.57 -22.95 6.00
C LYS A 21 14.87 -22.10 4.93
N VAL A 22 15.12 -20.80 4.87
CA VAL A 22 14.62 -19.90 3.81
C VAL A 22 15.09 -20.35 2.42
N ARG A 23 16.36 -20.75 2.28
CA ARG A 23 16.88 -21.27 1.01
C ARG A 23 16.18 -22.56 0.61
N ARG A 24 15.96 -23.48 1.56
CA ARG A 24 15.17 -24.69 1.31
C ARG A 24 13.74 -24.35 0.88
N CYS A 25 13.10 -23.38 1.53
CA CYS A 25 11.77 -22.91 1.12
C CYS A 25 11.78 -22.36 -0.32
N LEU A 26 12.81 -21.59 -0.69
CA LEU A 26 12.96 -21.07 -2.06
C LEU A 26 13.15 -22.19 -3.09
N ASP A 27 13.96 -23.21 -2.78
CA ASP A 27 14.17 -24.37 -3.65
C ASP A 27 12.87 -25.17 -3.83
N VAL A 28 12.11 -25.36 -2.75
CA VAL A 28 10.79 -26.02 -2.77
C VAL A 28 9.78 -25.18 -3.55
N PHE A 29 9.76 -23.86 -3.35
CA PHE A 29 8.91 -22.95 -4.12
C PHE A 29 9.19 -23.05 -5.62
N ALA A 30 10.47 -23.07 -6.03
CA ALA A 30 10.85 -23.25 -7.43
C ALA A 30 10.29 -24.54 -8.04
N ARG A 31 10.35 -25.64 -7.29
CA ARG A 31 9.76 -26.93 -7.70
C ARG A 31 8.24 -26.83 -7.83
N MET A 32 7.58 -26.23 -6.85
CA MET A 32 6.13 -26.09 -6.85
C MET A 32 5.62 -25.34 -8.08
N LEU A 33 6.32 -24.29 -8.53
CA LEU A 33 5.94 -23.54 -9.72
C LEU A 33 5.84 -24.39 -10.99
N GLY A 34 6.52 -25.54 -11.07
CA GLY A 34 6.42 -26.48 -12.20
C GLY A 34 5.70 -27.80 -11.89
N GLU A 35 5.53 -28.15 -10.61
CA GLU A 35 4.97 -29.44 -10.17
C GLU A 35 3.52 -29.33 -9.65
N ARG A 36 3.08 -28.14 -9.24
CA ARG A 36 1.78 -27.93 -8.58
C ARG A 36 0.85 -27.05 -9.40
N ASP A 37 -0.44 -27.31 -9.19
CA ASP A 37 -1.52 -26.52 -9.76
C ASP A 37 -1.78 -25.28 -8.90
N PHE A 38 -1.54 -24.11 -9.49
CA PHE A 38 -1.88 -22.79 -8.95
C PHE A 38 -3.13 -22.22 -9.62
N GLY A 39 -3.79 -23.00 -10.47
CA GLY A 39 -4.90 -22.58 -11.32
C GLY A 39 -6.09 -22.10 -10.52
N VAL A 40 -6.77 -21.11 -11.09
CA VAL A 40 -7.94 -20.47 -10.48
C VAL A 40 -9.11 -20.53 -11.45
N GLU A 41 -10.25 -21.08 -11.01
CA GLU A 41 -11.44 -21.11 -11.87
C GLU A 41 -11.93 -19.70 -12.20
N HIS A 42 -11.77 -18.78 -11.25
CA HIS A 42 -12.20 -17.39 -11.36
C HIS A 42 -11.23 -16.47 -10.64
N THR A 43 -10.83 -15.38 -11.29
CA THR A 43 -9.93 -14.38 -10.72
C THR A 43 -10.53 -13.75 -9.46
N GLN A 44 -9.86 -13.96 -8.33
CA GLN A 44 -10.17 -13.30 -7.07
C GLN A 44 -9.39 -12.00 -6.94
N VAL A 45 -10.04 -11.01 -6.34
CA VAL A 45 -9.44 -9.76 -5.91
C VAL A 45 -9.71 -9.55 -4.42
N GLY A 46 -8.81 -8.86 -3.74
CA GLY A 46 -8.94 -8.51 -2.33
C GLY A 46 -8.51 -7.08 -2.09
N ILE A 47 -9.00 -6.48 -1.00
CA ILE A 47 -8.68 -5.11 -0.63
C ILE A 47 -8.37 -5.09 0.86
N GLU A 48 -7.21 -4.54 1.23
CA GLU A 48 -6.89 -4.18 2.61
C GLU A 48 -6.92 -2.64 2.71
N ILE A 49 -7.50 -2.08 3.77
CA ILE A 49 -7.56 -0.63 3.99
C ILE A 49 -7.16 -0.30 5.41
N GLU A 50 -6.22 0.62 5.55
CA GLU A 50 -5.84 1.17 6.82
C GLU A 50 -6.60 2.48 7.11
N PHE A 51 -6.95 2.70 8.37
CA PHE A 51 -7.65 3.88 8.84
C PHE A 51 -6.82 4.58 9.90
N ASN A 52 -6.81 5.90 9.87
CA ASN A 52 -6.40 6.68 11.03
C ASN A 52 -7.59 6.81 11.98
N LEU A 53 -7.30 6.87 13.27
CA LEU A 53 -8.29 7.10 14.32
C LEU A 53 -8.18 8.55 14.79
N VAL A 54 -9.31 9.25 14.83
CA VAL A 54 -9.37 10.64 15.31
C VAL A 54 -10.41 10.86 16.40
N ASP A 55 -10.17 11.85 17.26
CA ASP A 55 -11.17 12.35 18.21
C ASP A 55 -12.13 13.36 17.53
N GLY A 56 -13.12 13.87 18.29
CA GLY A 56 -14.08 14.84 17.76
C GLY A 56 -13.49 16.21 17.38
N ASN A 57 -12.22 16.47 17.65
CA ASN A 57 -11.49 17.67 17.20
C ASN A 57 -10.60 17.40 15.98
N GLY A 58 -10.63 16.17 15.45
CA GLY A 58 -9.76 15.71 14.37
C GLY A 58 -8.32 15.42 14.79
N ASP A 59 -8.02 15.32 16.09
CA ASP A 59 -6.69 14.89 16.56
C ASP A 59 -6.52 13.37 16.52
N PRO A 60 -5.29 12.85 16.42
CA PRO A 60 -5.04 11.42 16.54
C PRO A 60 -5.58 10.86 17.85
N ALA A 61 -6.39 9.80 17.78
CA ALA A 61 -6.89 9.06 18.93
C ALA A 61 -6.03 7.80 19.12
N LEU A 62 -5.22 7.77 20.18
CA LEU A 62 -4.38 6.62 20.57
C LEU A 62 -5.22 5.51 21.25
N LYS A 63 -6.23 5.00 20.54
CA LYS A 63 -7.30 4.15 21.09
C LYS A 63 -7.62 2.94 20.20
N ASN A 64 -6.64 2.40 19.46
CA ASN A 64 -6.92 1.31 18.53
C ASN A 64 -7.48 0.06 19.23
N ALA A 65 -6.98 -0.31 20.40
CA ALA A 65 -7.47 -1.46 21.16
C ALA A 65 -8.93 -1.26 21.59
N GLU A 66 -9.27 -0.10 22.13
CA GLU A 66 -10.64 0.24 22.53
C GLU A 66 -11.58 0.32 21.32
N ALA A 67 -11.12 0.87 20.20
CA ALA A 67 -11.89 0.93 18.96
C ALA A 67 -12.15 -0.48 18.41
N LEU A 68 -11.14 -1.36 18.39
CA LEU A 68 -11.28 -2.75 17.94
C LEU A 68 -12.18 -3.57 18.85
N GLU A 69 -12.07 -3.39 20.17
CA GLU A 69 -12.99 -4.03 21.12
C GLU A 69 -14.44 -3.58 20.91
N ALA A 70 -14.65 -2.29 20.63
CA ALA A 70 -15.97 -1.77 20.31
C ALA A 70 -16.49 -2.28 18.96
N ILE A 71 -15.64 -2.34 17.94
CA ILE A 71 -15.96 -2.85 16.60
C ILE A 71 -16.30 -4.34 16.66
N ALA A 72 -15.55 -5.12 17.43
CA ALA A 72 -15.74 -6.55 17.68
C ALA A 72 -15.95 -7.36 16.38
N ASP A 73 -15.09 -7.12 15.39
CA ASP A 73 -15.12 -7.75 14.08
C ASP A 73 -13.72 -8.31 13.76
N PRO A 74 -13.58 -9.62 13.48
CA PRO A 74 -12.28 -10.25 13.22
C PRO A 74 -11.59 -9.77 11.94
N ASP A 75 -12.32 -9.12 11.02
CA ASP A 75 -11.72 -8.58 9.80
C ASP A 75 -10.92 -7.29 10.08
N PHE A 76 -11.10 -6.71 11.28
CA PHE A 76 -10.35 -5.55 11.76
C PHE A 76 -9.24 -5.94 12.73
N GLN A 77 -8.10 -5.26 12.61
CA GLN A 77 -6.93 -5.51 13.47
C GLN A 77 -6.10 -4.26 13.74
N THR A 78 -5.18 -4.39 14.69
CA THR A 78 -4.21 -3.33 15.01
C THR A 78 -3.24 -3.12 13.87
N GLU A 79 -2.81 -1.87 13.69
CA GLU A 79 -1.61 -1.53 12.92
C GLU A 79 -0.46 -1.08 13.83
N LEU A 80 0.69 -0.71 13.26
CA LEU A 80 1.89 -0.30 14.01
C LEU A 80 1.59 0.78 15.08
N GLY A 81 0.78 1.79 14.74
CA GLY A 81 0.43 2.90 15.64
C GLY A 81 -0.86 2.69 16.41
N LEU A 82 -0.91 3.20 17.65
CA LEU A 82 -2.13 3.24 18.47
C LEU A 82 -3.25 4.07 17.84
N PHE A 83 -2.93 4.90 16.85
CA PHE A 83 -3.87 5.73 16.10
C PHE A 83 -4.29 5.10 14.76
N ASN A 84 -4.02 3.81 14.53
CA ASN A 84 -4.36 3.15 13.27
C ASN A 84 -4.94 1.75 13.49
N ILE A 85 -5.82 1.36 12.58
CA ILE A 85 -6.36 0.00 12.43
C ILE A 85 -6.43 -0.33 10.95
N GLU A 86 -6.51 -1.61 10.61
CA GLU A 86 -6.70 -2.11 9.25
C GLU A 86 -7.95 -2.98 9.17
N ILE A 87 -8.66 -2.96 8.03
CA ILE A 87 -9.64 -3.98 7.63
C ILE A 87 -9.08 -4.83 6.49
N ASN A 88 -9.25 -6.14 6.57
CA ASN A 88 -8.99 -7.08 5.48
C ASN A 88 -10.33 -7.53 4.88
N VAL A 89 -10.69 -6.97 3.73
CA VAL A 89 -11.97 -7.32 3.09
C VAL A 89 -11.87 -8.72 2.48
N PRO A 90 -12.83 -9.62 2.76
CA PRO A 90 -12.84 -10.96 2.20
C PRO A 90 -12.68 -10.95 0.67
N PRO A 91 -11.88 -11.87 0.09
CA PRO A 91 -11.70 -11.95 -1.35
C PRO A 91 -13.02 -12.13 -2.08
N ALA A 92 -13.16 -11.42 -3.20
CA ALA A 92 -14.33 -11.48 -4.05
C ALA A 92 -13.94 -11.72 -5.50
N ARG A 93 -14.89 -12.26 -6.26
CA ARG A 93 -14.78 -12.30 -7.72
C ARG A 93 -14.89 -10.90 -8.28
N ILE A 94 -14.14 -10.62 -9.34
CA ILE A 94 -14.19 -9.33 -10.01
C ILE A 94 -15.30 -9.21 -11.06
N ASP A 95 -15.74 -10.32 -11.65
CA ASP A 95 -16.67 -10.36 -12.78
C ASP A 95 -18.12 -9.97 -12.43
N GLY A 96 -18.91 -9.63 -13.45
CA GLY A 96 -20.28 -9.15 -13.31
C GLY A 96 -20.37 -7.90 -12.43
N SER A 97 -21.17 -7.98 -11.37
CA SER A 97 -21.32 -6.95 -10.34
C SER A 97 -20.35 -7.11 -9.15
N GLY A 98 -19.29 -7.91 -9.30
CA GLY A 98 -18.34 -8.23 -8.22
C GLY A 98 -17.73 -7.01 -7.53
N LEU A 99 -17.24 -6.04 -8.32
CA LEU A 99 -16.72 -4.77 -7.77
C LEU A 99 -17.79 -3.92 -7.07
N GLU A 100 -19.04 -3.97 -7.53
CA GLU A 100 -20.14 -3.26 -6.86
C GLU A 100 -20.51 -3.93 -5.53
N THR A 101 -20.53 -5.25 -5.49
CA THR A 101 -20.75 -6.03 -4.26
C THR A 101 -19.65 -5.75 -3.24
N LEU A 102 -18.39 -5.73 -3.68
CA LEU A 102 -17.24 -5.42 -2.84
C LEU A 102 -17.31 -3.98 -2.29
N GLN A 103 -17.72 -3.01 -3.14
CA GLN A 103 -17.95 -1.63 -2.72
C GLN A 103 -19.04 -1.53 -1.64
N ALA A 104 -20.15 -2.26 -1.81
CA ALA A 104 -21.27 -2.24 -0.89
C ALA A 104 -20.88 -2.84 0.47
N ALA A 105 -20.23 -4.01 0.46
CA ALA A 105 -19.72 -4.67 1.66
C ALA A 105 -18.77 -3.73 2.44
N LEU A 106 -17.74 -3.20 1.77
CA LEU A 106 -16.80 -2.26 2.38
C LEU A 106 -17.49 -1.01 2.96
N ARG A 107 -18.51 -0.49 2.28
CA ARG A 107 -19.27 0.66 2.79
C ARG A 107 -20.07 0.30 4.04
N ASP A 108 -20.70 -0.87 4.07
CA ASP A 108 -21.47 -1.34 5.21
C ASP A 108 -20.56 -1.60 6.42
N ASP A 109 -19.41 -2.24 6.20
CA ASP A 109 -18.40 -2.52 7.23
C ASP A 109 -17.84 -1.20 7.80
N LEU A 110 -17.50 -0.23 6.95
CA LEU A 110 -17.04 1.09 7.39
C LEU A 110 -18.10 1.82 8.22
N ASN A 111 -19.36 1.79 7.80
CA ASN A 111 -20.44 2.45 8.53
C ASN A 111 -20.68 1.78 9.89
N ALA A 112 -20.64 0.44 9.94
CA ALA A 112 -20.79 -0.32 11.17
C ALA A 112 -19.62 -0.06 12.12
N ALA A 113 -18.38 -0.09 11.62
CA ALA A 113 -17.19 0.18 12.40
C ALA A 113 -17.16 1.63 12.93
N GLN A 114 -17.48 2.61 12.09
CA GLN A 114 -17.59 4.01 12.50
C GLN A 114 -18.62 4.21 13.62
N ALA A 115 -19.81 3.61 13.50
CA ALA A 115 -20.86 3.74 14.50
C ALA A 115 -20.44 3.15 15.86
N LYS A 116 -19.68 2.05 15.85
CA LYS A 116 -19.16 1.40 17.06
C LYS A 116 -17.99 2.17 17.68
N ALA A 117 -17.02 2.58 16.86
CA ALA A 117 -15.87 3.37 17.31
C ALA A 117 -16.29 4.73 17.91
N ALA A 118 -17.33 5.37 17.36
CA ALA A 118 -17.87 6.61 17.91
C ALA A 118 -18.37 6.45 19.36
N GLY A 119 -18.74 5.23 19.78
CA GLY A 119 -19.12 4.91 21.15
C GLY A 119 -17.98 5.03 22.18
N VAL A 120 -16.73 5.09 21.71
CA VAL A 120 -15.52 5.28 22.54
C VAL A 120 -14.78 6.60 22.22
N ASP A 121 -15.51 7.58 21.66
CA ASP A 121 -14.99 8.88 21.21
C ASP A 121 -13.84 8.73 20.21
N THR A 122 -14.05 7.93 19.17
CA THR A 122 -13.07 7.68 18.10
C THR A 122 -13.75 7.52 16.75
N HIS A 123 -13.15 8.10 15.71
CA HIS A 123 -13.69 8.13 14.35
C HIS A 123 -12.64 7.62 13.36
N LEU A 124 -13.06 6.79 12.40
CA LEU A 124 -12.22 6.18 11.39
C LEU A 124 -12.05 7.15 10.22
N LEU A 125 -10.81 7.39 9.80
CA LEU A 125 -10.46 8.30 8.72
C LEU A 125 -9.66 7.58 7.62
N MET A 126 -10.24 7.50 6.42
CA MET A 126 -9.56 7.03 5.20
C MET A 126 -8.73 8.16 4.58
N ILE A 127 -7.49 8.35 5.04
CA ILE A 127 -6.57 9.37 4.54
C ILE A 127 -5.16 8.80 4.47
N GLY A 128 -4.28 9.25 3.56
CA GLY A 128 -2.94 8.70 3.48
C GLY A 128 -2.05 9.04 4.68
N ILE A 129 -2.00 10.31 5.07
CA ILE A 129 -1.35 10.77 6.32
C ILE A 129 -2.31 11.70 7.03
N LEU A 130 -2.54 11.45 8.32
CA LEU A 130 -3.38 12.31 9.15
C LEU A 130 -2.69 13.69 9.37
N PRO A 131 -3.26 14.81 8.87
CA PRO A 131 -2.60 16.11 8.89
C PRO A 131 -2.34 16.67 10.29
N THR A 132 -3.09 16.21 11.29
CA THR A 132 -3.01 16.61 12.69
C THR A 132 -1.99 15.81 13.50
N LEU A 133 -1.27 14.86 12.89
CA LEU A 133 -0.12 14.23 13.53
C LEU A 133 0.94 15.27 13.94
N GLN A 134 1.61 14.99 15.05
CA GLN A 134 2.58 15.86 15.71
C GLN A 134 3.72 14.99 16.25
N GLU A 135 4.87 15.60 16.56
CA GLU A 135 6.08 14.88 16.96
C GLU A 135 5.86 13.95 18.17
N GLY A 136 5.00 14.34 19.13
CA GLY A 136 4.66 13.49 20.28
C GLY A 136 3.98 12.17 19.93
N HIS A 137 3.31 12.11 18.77
CA HIS A 137 2.69 10.88 18.24
C HIS A 137 3.71 9.93 17.60
N PHE A 138 4.96 10.35 17.41
CA PHE A 138 6.08 9.51 16.96
C PHE A 138 6.98 9.08 18.13
N SER A 139 6.38 8.89 19.30
CA SER A 139 7.06 8.30 20.45
C SER A 139 6.87 6.79 20.49
N ARG A 140 7.77 6.09 21.19
CA ARG A 140 7.66 4.65 21.46
C ARG A 140 6.33 4.26 22.12
N ASP A 141 5.77 5.15 22.95
CA ASP A 141 4.51 4.92 23.65
C ASP A 141 3.29 4.95 22.71
N ALA A 142 3.47 5.42 21.47
CA ALA A 142 2.43 5.39 20.44
C ALA A 142 2.43 4.09 19.62
N ILE A 143 3.34 3.14 19.88
CA ILE A 143 3.38 1.83 19.22
C ILE A 143 2.31 0.91 19.84
N SER A 144 1.59 0.19 18.99
CA SER A 144 0.61 -0.81 19.40
C SER A 144 1.22 -1.92 20.24
N ALA A 145 0.45 -2.45 21.19
CA ALA A 145 0.91 -3.42 22.18
C ALA A 145 1.37 -4.78 21.61
N ASN A 146 1.10 -5.09 20.32
CA ASN A 146 1.56 -6.33 19.70
C ASN A 146 3.10 -6.38 19.70
N PRO A 147 3.72 -7.39 20.35
CA PRO A 147 5.18 -7.49 20.49
C PRO A 147 5.94 -7.47 19.16
N ARG A 148 5.31 -7.92 18.07
CA ARG A 148 5.87 -7.92 16.71
C ARG A 148 6.38 -6.54 16.31
N TYR A 149 5.63 -5.48 16.62
CA TYR A 149 5.97 -4.11 16.21
C TYR A 149 7.23 -3.59 16.91
N HIS A 150 7.32 -3.81 18.22
CA HIS A 150 8.51 -3.46 18.99
C HIS A 150 9.74 -4.24 18.50
N LEU A 151 9.58 -5.55 18.25
CA LEU A 151 10.65 -6.39 17.73
C LEU A 151 11.12 -5.94 16.34
N LEU A 152 10.20 -5.60 15.43
CA LEU A 152 10.54 -5.04 14.12
C LEU A 152 11.32 -3.73 14.26
N SER A 153 10.86 -2.83 15.14
CA SER A 153 11.54 -1.56 15.43
C SER A 153 12.98 -1.80 15.89
N GLU A 154 13.17 -2.71 16.84
CA GLU A 154 14.49 -3.06 17.37
C GLU A 154 15.39 -3.68 16.31
N GLN A 155 14.87 -4.59 15.49
CA GLN A 155 15.67 -5.24 14.44
C GLN A 155 16.06 -4.27 13.32
N ILE A 156 15.19 -3.31 12.96
CA ILE A 156 15.51 -2.28 11.96
C ILE A 156 16.62 -1.36 12.48
N LEU A 157 16.47 -0.84 13.71
CA LEU A 157 17.48 0.05 14.31
C LEU A 157 18.80 -0.69 14.57
N ALA A 158 18.75 -1.94 15.02
CA ALA A 158 19.96 -2.75 15.21
C ALA A 158 20.67 -3.03 13.88
N ALA A 159 19.93 -3.21 12.77
CA ALA A 159 20.51 -3.37 11.44
C ALA A 159 21.10 -2.06 10.90
N ARG A 160 20.44 -0.92 11.19
CA ARG A 160 20.88 0.43 10.81
C ARG A 160 22.12 0.88 11.60
N GLY A 161 22.14 0.63 12.90
CA GLY A 161 23.21 1.01 13.82
C GLY A 161 23.11 2.43 14.38
N GLU A 162 22.05 3.17 14.07
CA GLU A 162 21.82 4.57 14.46
C GLU A 162 20.32 4.90 14.39
N ASP A 163 19.93 6.08 14.88
CA ASP A 163 18.58 6.61 14.74
C ASP A 163 18.22 6.85 13.26
N ILE A 164 16.92 6.90 12.98
CA ILE A 164 16.41 7.10 11.63
C ILE A 164 16.29 8.60 11.36
N GLU A 165 17.11 9.11 10.45
CA GLU A 165 16.99 10.47 9.94
C GLU A 165 15.90 10.51 8.85
N ILE A 166 14.99 11.48 8.95
CA ILE A 166 13.91 11.72 7.99
C ILE A 166 14.05 13.15 7.47
N VAL A 167 14.44 13.27 6.20
CA VAL A 167 14.55 14.54 5.48
C VAL A 167 13.68 14.48 4.24
N ILE A 168 12.66 15.34 4.21
CA ILE A 168 11.73 15.43 3.08
C ILE A 168 11.58 16.90 2.71
N ASP A 169 11.97 17.23 1.49
CA ASP A 169 11.76 18.56 0.90
C ASP A 169 10.44 18.57 0.10
N GLY A 170 9.62 19.59 0.29
CA GLY A 170 8.44 19.89 -0.49
C GLY A 170 8.19 21.40 -0.56
N VAL A 171 6.95 21.84 -0.33
CA VAL A 171 6.66 23.28 -0.18
C VAL A 171 7.30 23.80 1.10
N ASP A 172 7.18 23.04 2.17
CA ASP A 172 7.94 23.15 3.41
C ASP A 172 9.09 22.11 3.40
N ARG A 173 10.01 22.21 4.36
CA ARG A 173 11.00 21.17 4.64
C ARG A 173 10.70 20.50 5.97
N LEU A 174 10.77 19.17 5.99
CA LEU A 174 10.83 18.36 7.20
C LEU A 174 12.26 17.82 7.38
N ASP A 175 12.76 17.94 8.60
CA ASP A 175 14.07 17.49 9.03
C ASP A 175 13.91 17.04 10.48
N THR A 176 13.89 15.72 10.70
CA THR A 176 13.61 15.12 12.02
C THR A 176 14.31 13.78 12.17
N THR A 177 14.34 13.27 13.41
CA THR A 177 14.98 12.01 13.78
C THR A 177 14.02 11.16 14.60
N ALA A 178 14.00 9.85 14.36
CA ALA A 178 13.20 8.90 15.12
C ALA A 178 14.06 7.75 15.67
N ASP A 179 13.80 7.38 16.92
CA ASP A 179 14.45 6.27 17.64
C ASP A 179 13.60 4.99 17.65
N THR A 180 12.57 4.96 16.80
CA THR A 180 11.68 3.83 16.50
C THR A 180 11.18 3.91 15.06
N ILE A 181 10.57 2.84 14.58
CA ILE A 181 9.95 2.82 13.24
C ILE A 181 8.56 3.47 13.21
N ILE A 182 8.07 4.04 14.32
CA ILE A 182 6.71 4.61 14.42
C ILE A 182 6.35 5.64 13.33
N PRO A 183 7.27 6.42 12.71
CA PRO A 183 6.87 7.29 11.60
C PRO A 183 6.26 6.53 10.43
N GLU A 184 6.53 5.22 10.29
CA GLU A 184 5.87 4.35 9.32
C GLU A 184 4.36 4.23 9.56
N ALA A 185 3.90 4.28 10.81
CA ALA A 185 2.47 4.21 11.16
C ALA A 185 1.66 5.41 10.64
N ALA A 186 2.33 6.50 10.24
CA ALA A 186 1.66 7.60 9.58
C ALA A 186 1.20 7.25 8.15
N CYS A 187 1.71 6.16 7.55
CA CYS A 187 1.56 5.82 6.14
C CYS A 187 0.38 4.90 5.84
N THR A 188 -0.84 5.29 6.19
CA THR A 188 -2.03 4.45 5.92
C THR A 188 -2.33 4.27 4.43
N SER A 189 -2.62 3.03 4.05
CA SER A 189 -2.70 2.61 2.64
C SER A 189 -4.03 1.95 2.25
N THR A 190 -4.28 1.89 0.94
CA THR A 190 -5.18 0.91 0.31
C THR A 190 -4.29 -0.09 -0.39
N GLN A 191 -4.43 -1.38 -0.08
CA GLN A 191 -3.69 -2.46 -0.73
C GLN A 191 -4.63 -3.28 -1.61
N LEU A 192 -4.29 -3.43 -2.89
CA LEU A 192 -5.11 -4.18 -3.85
C LEU A 192 -4.44 -5.51 -4.16
N HIS A 193 -5.16 -6.61 -3.97
CA HIS A 193 -4.69 -7.95 -4.30
C HIS A 193 -5.30 -8.39 -5.63
N LEU A 194 -4.47 -8.96 -6.49
CA LEU A 194 -4.87 -9.65 -7.71
C LEU A 194 -4.30 -11.07 -7.68
N GLN A 195 -5.15 -12.07 -7.73
CA GLN A 195 -4.71 -13.46 -7.88
C GLN A 195 -4.23 -13.72 -9.32
N VAL A 196 -3.06 -14.34 -9.46
CA VAL A 196 -2.40 -14.57 -10.75
C VAL A 196 -1.78 -15.96 -10.81
N GLU A 197 -1.84 -16.60 -11.96
CA GLU A 197 -1.16 -17.87 -12.20
C GLU A 197 0.36 -17.67 -12.44
N PRO A 198 1.21 -18.67 -12.17
CA PRO A 198 2.67 -18.55 -12.33
C PRO A 198 3.12 -18.02 -13.71
N ASP A 199 2.53 -18.52 -14.79
CA ASP A 199 2.90 -18.16 -16.17
C ASP A 199 2.51 -16.72 -16.53
N ASP A 200 1.44 -16.20 -15.93
CA ASP A 200 0.95 -14.83 -16.13
C ASP A 200 1.55 -13.84 -15.13
N PHE A 201 2.29 -14.31 -14.12
CA PHE A 201 2.73 -13.46 -13.02
C PHE A 201 3.65 -12.32 -13.49
N ALA A 202 4.66 -12.65 -14.29
CA ALA A 202 5.63 -11.67 -14.77
C ALA A 202 5.00 -10.54 -15.62
N PRO A 203 4.17 -10.83 -16.65
CA PRO A 203 3.54 -9.76 -17.41
C PRO A 203 2.57 -8.92 -16.55
N MET A 204 1.80 -9.53 -15.65
CA MET A 204 0.87 -8.79 -14.78
C MET A 204 1.62 -7.90 -13.78
N TRP A 205 2.73 -8.38 -13.21
CA TRP A 205 3.56 -7.59 -12.30
C TRP A 205 4.26 -6.45 -13.04
N ASN A 206 4.83 -6.70 -14.23
CA ASN A 206 5.47 -5.65 -15.02
C ASN A 206 4.44 -4.59 -15.46
N ALA A 207 3.20 -4.99 -15.77
CA ALA A 207 2.11 -4.06 -16.04
C ALA A 207 1.80 -3.18 -14.82
N ALA A 208 1.63 -3.80 -13.64
CA ALA A 208 1.40 -3.09 -12.38
C ALA A 208 2.53 -2.10 -12.06
N GLN A 209 3.77 -2.49 -12.29
CA GLN A 209 4.93 -1.65 -12.07
C GLN A 209 5.02 -0.49 -13.09
N ALA A 210 4.65 -0.72 -14.36
CA ALA A 210 4.65 0.31 -15.40
C ALA A 210 3.60 1.41 -15.16
N ILE A 211 2.45 1.08 -14.57
CA ILE A 211 1.37 2.04 -14.28
C ILE A 211 1.45 2.68 -12.89
N ALA A 212 2.44 2.29 -12.07
CA ALA A 212 2.54 2.73 -10.67
C ALA A 212 2.49 4.25 -10.50
N ALA A 213 3.19 4.99 -11.38
CA ALA A 213 3.18 6.46 -11.38
C ALA A 213 1.78 7.05 -11.62
N VAL A 214 0.98 6.44 -12.49
CA VAL A 214 -0.39 6.89 -12.81
C VAL A 214 -1.29 6.72 -11.60
N GLN A 215 -1.21 5.57 -10.93
CA GLN A 215 -1.98 5.31 -9.72
C GLN A 215 -1.60 6.28 -8.59
N VAL A 216 -0.30 6.49 -8.33
CA VAL A 216 0.17 7.43 -7.30
C VAL A 216 -0.33 8.84 -7.59
N ALA A 217 -0.15 9.33 -8.83
CA ALA A 217 -0.55 10.69 -9.19
C ALA A 217 -2.06 10.93 -9.02
N ILE A 218 -2.88 10.04 -9.58
CA ILE A 218 -4.35 10.19 -9.55
C ILE A 218 -4.91 9.93 -8.15
N GLY A 219 -4.29 9.01 -7.41
CA GLY A 219 -4.72 8.60 -6.07
C GLY A 219 -4.16 9.42 -4.91
N ALA A 220 -3.22 10.36 -5.14
CA ALA A 220 -2.52 11.06 -4.07
C ALA A 220 -3.46 11.68 -3.02
N ASN A 221 -3.14 11.48 -1.74
CA ASN A 221 -3.97 11.81 -0.58
C ASN A 221 -3.16 11.95 0.73
N SER A 222 -1.88 12.34 0.65
CA SER A 222 -1.02 12.55 1.83
C SER A 222 -0.09 13.77 1.72
N PRO A 223 -0.62 15.00 1.55
CA PRO A 223 0.18 16.19 1.32
C PRO A 223 0.86 16.78 2.57
N PHE A 224 0.41 16.38 3.77
CA PHE A 224 0.87 16.95 5.04
C PHE A 224 1.45 15.88 5.96
N LEU A 225 2.53 16.22 6.66
CA LEU A 225 3.15 15.41 7.70
C LEU A 225 3.71 16.33 8.77
N LEU A 226 3.37 16.10 10.05
CA LEU A 226 3.80 16.95 11.18
C LEU A 226 3.50 18.44 10.95
N GLY A 227 2.34 18.70 10.34
CA GLY A 227 1.92 20.02 9.92
C GLY A 227 2.78 20.67 8.83
N ARG A 228 3.68 19.97 8.14
CA ARG A 228 4.46 20.48 6.99
C ARG A 228 3.81 20.05 5.68
N HIS A 229 3.74 20.97 4.71
CA HIS A 229 3.27 20.68 3.36
C HIS A 229 4.45 20.13 2.54
N LEU A 230 4.43 18.85 2.22
CA LEU A 230 5.56 18.16 1.60
C LEU A 230 5.23 17.76 0.15
N TRP A 231 5.24 16.46 -0.16
CA TRP A 231 4.87 15.93 -1.48
C TRP A 231 3.37 15.70 -1.52
N HIS A 232 2.75 15.66 -2.71
CA HIS A 232 1.32 15.30 -2.80
C HIS A 232 1.03 13.90 -2.24
N GLU A 233 1.99 12.99 -2.39
CA GLU A 233 1.98 11.66 -1.79
C GLU A 233 3.24 11.44 -0.93
N THR A 234 3.27 12.07 0.25
CA THR A 234 4.44 12.07 1.16
C THR A 234 4.76 10.69 1.71
N ARG A 235 3.78 9.79 1.79
CA ARG A 235 3.99 8.41 2.28
C ARG A 235 5.12 7.68 1.55
N ILE A 236 5.30 7.93 0.26
CA ILE A 236 6.36 7.28 -0.53
C ILE A 236 7.74 7.62 0.08
N ALA A 237 8.03 8.91 0.25
CA ALA A 237 9.29 9.36 0.82
C ALA A 237 9.43 9.00 2.31
N LEU A 238 8.32 9.09 3.07
CA LEU A 238 8.33 8.77 4.49
C LEU A 238 8.62 7.29 4.72
N PHE A 239 7.92 6.39 4.05
CA PHE A 239 8.09 4.95 4.27
C PHE A 239 9.48 4.49 3.82
N GLU A 240 9.99 5.02 2.71
CA GLU A 240 11.36 4.77 2.22
C GLU A 240 12.44 5.10 3.24
N GLN A 241 12.22 6.10 4.09
CA GLN A 241 13.17 6.53 5.13
C GLN A 241 12.89 5.87 6.48
N ALA A 242 11.62 5.77 6.90
CA ALA A 242 11.19 5.32 8.23
C ALA A 242 11.55 3.86 8.55
N THR A 243 11.86 3.04 7.54
CA THR A 243 12.27 1.64 7.73
C THR A 243 13.60 1.30 7.04
N ASP A 244 14.40 2.32 6.67
CA ASP A 244 15.67 2.10 6.00
C ASP A 244 16.74 1.56 6.95
N THR A 245 17.10 0.30 6.76
CA THR A 245 18.15 -0.38 7.52
C THR A 245 19.57 0.01 7.12
N ARG A 246 19.74 0.92 6.14
CA ARG A 246 21.06 1.30 5.61
C ARG A 246 21.59 2.56 6.29
N SER A 247 22.83 2.52 6.78
CA SER A 247 23.62 3.72 7.08
C SER A 247 23.97 4.47 5.78
N GLU A 248 24.47 5.71 5.92
CA GLU A 248 24.89 6.52 4.77
C GLU A 248 25.99 5.84 3.92
N GLU A 249 26.90 5.08 4.53
CA GLU A 249 27.92 4.32 3.81
C GLU A 249 27.30 3.19 2.98
N LEU A 250 26.31 2.49 3.51
CA LEU A 250 25.62 1.42 2.79
C LEU A 250 24.79 1.98 1.64
N LYS A 251 24.16 3.14 1.82
CA LYS A 251 23.49 3.89 0.73
C LYS A 251 24.50 4.24 -0.36
N ALA A 252 25.66 4.82 0.01
CA ALA A 252 26.72 5.19 -0.94
C ALA A 252 27.33 3.98 -1.68
N GLN A 253 27.32 2.79 -1.07
CA GLN A 253 27.75 1.53 -1.69
C GLN A 253 26.69 0.92 -2.63
N GLY A 254 25.50 1.50 -2.72
CA GLY A 254 24.40 0.98 -3.53
C GLY A 254 23.73 -0.26 -2.93
N VAL A 255 23.78 -0.43 -1.61
CA VAL A 255 23.01 -1.48 -0.93
C VAL A 255 21.52 -1.19 -1.13
N ARG A 256 20.75 -2.23 -1.46
CA ARG A 256 19.31 -2.13 -1.75
C ARG A 256 18.54 -1.64 -0.52
N PRO A 257 17.62 -0.67 -0.67
CA PRO A 257 16.66 -0.35 0.39
C PRO A 257 15.67 -1.48 0.56
N ARG A 258 15.04 -1.57 1.74
CA ARG A 258 13.94 -2.53 1.99
C ARG A 258 12.61 -2.06 1.43
N VAL A 259 12.37 -0.76 1.42
CA VAL A 259 11.22 -0.12 0.76
C VAL A 259 11.70 0.45 -0.56
N PHE A 260 11.20 -0.06 -1.68
CA PHE A 260 11.70 0.38 -2.98
C PHE A 260 10.80 -0.01 -4.15
N PHE A 261 11.01 0.65 -5.28
CA PHE A 261 10.31 0.43 -6.54
C PHE A 261 10.71 -0.89 -7.22
N GLY A 262 11.96 -1.33 -7.04
CA GLY A 262 12.56 -2.47 -7.72
C GLY A 262 13.82 -2.04 -8.49
N GLU A 263 14.38 -2.92 -9.30
CA GLU A 263 15.60 -2.60 -10.09
C GLU A 263 15.54 -3.06 -11.55
N ARG A 264 14.54 -3.87 -11.92
CA ARG A 264 14.38 -4.43 -13.27
C ARG A 264 12.97 -4.96 -13.49
N TRP A 265 12.59 -5.08 -14.76
CA TRP A 265 11.46 -5.91 -15.18
C TRP A 265 11.77 -7.38 -14.88
N ILE A 266 10.74 -8.14 -14.53
CA ILE A 266 10.89 -9.56 -14.19
C ILE A 266 10.43 -10.45 -15.34
N THR A 267 10.86 -11.71 -15.27
CA THR A 267 10.50 -12.79 -16.20
C THR A 267 9.74 -13.92 -15.52
N SER A 268 9.78 -13.99 -14.18
CA SER A 268 9.04 -14.95 -13.36
C SER A 268 8.79 -14.37 -11.96
N VAL A 269 7.77 -14.85 -11.24
CA VAL A 269 7.61 -14.60 -9.80
C VAL A 269 8.84 -15.02 -8.99
N PHE A 270 9.56 -16.05 -9.46
CA PHE A 270 10.77 -16.55 -8.81
C PHE A 270 11.87 -15.48 -8.74
N ASP A 271 11.97 -14.60 -9.74
CA ASP A 271 12.94 -13.48 -9.75
C ASP A 271 12.86 -12.65 -8.46
N LEU A 272 11.63 -12.37 -8.00
CA LEU A 272 11.38 -11.51 -6.84
C LEU A 272 11.67 -12.22 -5.52
N PHE A 273 11.26 -13.49 -5.39
CA PHE A 273 11.55 -14.29 -4.19
C PHE A 273 13.05 -14.59 -4.08
N GLU A 274 13.71 -14.92 -5.19
CA GLU A 274 15.16 -15.12 -5.22
C GLU A 274 15.89 -13.83 -4.82
N GLU A 275 15.49 -12.68 -5.37
CA GLU A 275 16.08 -11.38 -5.01
C GLU A 275 15.95 -11.11 -3.51
N ASN A 276 14.78 -11.39 -2.93
CA ASN A 276 14.54 -11.23 -1.49
C ASN A 276 15.51 -12.09 -0.66
N VAL A 277 15.62 -13.39 -0.98
CA VAL A 277 16.50 -14.33 -0.25
C VAL A 277 17.98 -14.03 -0.46
N ARG A 278 18.36 -13.54 -1.64
CA ARG A 278 19.75 -13.31 -2.03
C ARG A 278 20.33 -12.04 -1.41
N TYR A 279 19.56 -10.96 -1.37
CA TYR A 279 20.09 -9.63 -1.07
C TYR A 279 19.70 -9.07 0.30
N PHE A 280 18.62 -9.56 0.92
CA PHE A 280 18.13 -9.01 2.17
C PHE A 280 18.46 -9.91 3.36
N PRO A 281 19.11 -9.39 4.42
CA PRO A 281 19.24 -10.11 5.69
C PRO A 281 17.86 -10.35 6.33
N ALA A 282 17.73 -11.41 7.12
CA ALA A 282 16.51 -11.66 7.90
C ALA A 282 16.40 -10.66 9.06
N LEU A 283 15.26 -9.96 9.16
CA LEU A 283 14.93 -9.15 10.34
C LEU A 283 14.41 -10.04 11.47
N LEU A 284 13.50 -10.95 11.15
CA LEU A 284 12.85 -11.86 12.10
C LEU A 284 13.24 -13.31 11.78
N PRO A 285 14.39 -13.83 12.25
CA PRO A 285 14.85 -15.18 11.95
C PRO A 285 14.12 -16.25 12.78
N ILE A 286 12.81 -16.36 12.61
CA ILE A 286 11.94 -17.34 13.27
C ILE A 286 11.85 -18.57 12.38
N VAL A 287 12.09 -19.74 12.94
CA VAL A 287 12.12 -21.00 12.20
C VAL A 287 10.95 -21.86 12.67
N ASP A 288 10.14 -22.30 11.72
CA ASP A 288 9.03 -23.21 11.95
C ASP A 288 9.50 -24.66 11.91
N ASP A 289 8.75 -25.54 12.58
CA ASP A 289 9.04 -26.98 12.65
C ASP A 289 8.83 -27.68 11.29
N GLU A 290 7.96 -27.17 10.41
CA GLU A 290 7.62 -27.77 9.10
C GLU A 290 8.86 -27.93 8.22
N ASP A 291 9.23 -29.14 7.78
CA ASP A 291 10.19 -29.28 6.67
C ASP A 291 9.47 -29.16 5.32
N PRO A 292 9.68 -28.07 4.56
CA PRO A 292 8.93 -27.82 3.33
C PRO A 292 9.22 -28.88 2.25
N LEU A 293 10.38 -29.53 2.29
CA LEU A 293 10.72 -30.60 1.34
C LEU A 293 9.96 -31.88 1.69
N GLU A 294 9.89 -32.25 2.96
CA GLU A 294 9.13 -33.43 3.40
C GLU A 294 7.64 -33.29 3.11
N GLU A 295 7.08 -32.09 3.33
CA GLU A 295 5.70 -31.77 2.96
C GLU A 295 5.45 -31.97 1.45
N LEU A 296 6.33 -31.41 0.61
CA LEU A 296 6.21 -31.52 -0.84
C LEU A 296 6.32 -32.98 -1.31
N GLU A 297 7.30 -33.73 -0.82
CA GLU A 297 7.51 -35.16 -1.16
C GLU A 297 6.37 -36.05 -0.66
N ALA A 298 5.73 -35.67 0.45
CA ALA A 298 4.54 -36.36 0.95
C ALA A 298 3.25 -35.97 0.20
N GLY A 299 3.36 -35.20 -0.89
CA GLY A 299 2.23 -34.82 -1.73
C GLY A 299 1.43 -33.61 -1.22
N ARG A 300 1.82 -33.01 -0.08
CA ARG A 300 1.16 -31.86 0.52
C ARG A 300 1.70 -30.53 -0.03
N VAL A 301 1.04 -29.44 0.34
CA VAL A 301 1.40 -28.07 -0.04
C VAL A 301 2.06 -27.42 1.17
N PRO A 302 3.38 -27.16 1.15
CA PRO A 302 4.09 -26.58 2.28
C PRO A 302 3.66 -25.13 2.52
N ASN A 303 3.66 -24.70 3.78
CA ASN A 303 3.34 -23.32 4.15
C ASN A 303 4.43 -22.33 3.77
N LEU A 304 5.69 -22.79 3.67
CA LEU A 304 6.87 -21.96 3.37
C LEU A 304 7.00 -20.76 4.34
N GLY A 305 6.84 -21.03 5.64
CA GLY A 305 6.76 -20.02 6.70
C GLY A 305 7.91 -19.01 6.66
N GLU A 306 9.15 -19.46 6.56
CA GLU A 306 10.31 -18.56 6.55
C GLU A 306 10.40 -17.74 5.27
N LEU A 307 9.99 -18.29 4.12
CA LEU A 307 9.96 -17.52 2.87
C LEU A 307 8.89 -16.42 2.93
N ARG A 308 7.71 -16.73 3.46
CA ARG A 308 6.60 -15.78 3.66
C ARG A 308 6.98 -14.69 4.65
N LEU A 309 7.56 -15.06 5.81
CA LEU A 309 8.05 -14.11 6.81
C LEU A 309 9.13 -13.19 6.24
N HIS A 310 10.11 -13.76 5.53
CA HIS A 310 11.17 -12.98 4.89
C HIS A 310 10.61 -11.98 3.89
N ASN A 311 9.70 -12.43 3.02
CA ASN A 311 8.99 -11.58 2.05
C ASN A 311 8.17 -10.48 2.73
N GLY A 312 7.55 -10.77 3.87
CA GLY A 312 6.80 -9.80 4.68
C GLY A 312 7.65 -8.68 5.29
N THR A 313 8.97 -8.80 5.27
CA THR A 313 9.93 -7.78 5.79
C THR A 313 10.74 -7.08 4.69
N VAL A 314 10.31 -7.24 3.44
CA VAL A 314 10.79 -6.51 2.26
C VAL A 314 9.58 -5.81 1.63
N TYR A 315 9.58 -4.49 1.66
CA TYR A 315 8.41 -3.65 1.43
C TYR A 315 8.41 -3.09 0.00
N ARG A 316 8.21 -3.96 -1.00
CA ARG A 316 8.05 -3.53 -2.39
C ARG A 316 6.70 -2.88 -2.62
N TRP A 317 6.63 -1.85 -3.45
CA TRP A 317 5.35 -1.21 -3.81
C TRP A 317 4.37 -2.13 -4.56
N ASN A 318 4.87 -3.08 -5.35
CA ASN A 318 4.11 -4.24 -5.85
C ASN A 318 4.77 -5.52 -5.32
N ARG A 319 4.14 -6.17 -4.34
CA ARG A 319 4.73 -7.32 -3.63
C ARG A 319 4.20 -8.64 -4.18
N PRO A 320 5.06 -9.64 -4.43
CA PRO A 320 4.61 -10.99 -4.73
C PRO A 320 4.18 -11.67 -3.43
N ILE A 321 3.05 -12.35 -3.48
CA ILE A 321 2.54 -13.12 -2.35
C ILE A 321 2.43 -14.58 -2.77
N TYR A 322 2.99 -15.46 -1.95
CA TYR A 322 2.69 -16.88 -1.92
C TYR A 322 1.90 -17.17 -0.65
N ASP A 323 0.82 -17.92 -0.79
CA ASP A 323 0.02 -18.33 0.35
C ASP A 323 -0.73 -19.64 0.06
N VAL A 324 -1.25 -20.26 1.12
CA VAL A 324 -1.98 -21.53 1.03
C VAL A 324 -3.40 -21.32 1.55
N ALA A 325 -4.40 -21.58 0.71
CA ALA A 325 -5.82 -21.48 1.06
C ALA A 325 -6.52 -22.78 0.66
N ASP A 326 -7.32 -23.35 1.58
CA ASP A 326 -8.02 -24.63 1.38
C ASP A 326 -7.11 -25.76 0.88
N GLY A 327 -5.86 -25.77 1.37
CA GLY A 327 -4.83 -26.76 0.99
C GLY A 327 -4.29 -26.59 -0.43
N ARG A 328 -4.56 -25.46 -1.10
CA ARG A 328 -4.05 -25.13 -2.44
C ARG A 328 -3.09 -23.94 -2.38
N PRO A 329 -1.97 -23.99 -3.11
CA PRO A 329 -1.09 -22.85 -3.21
C PRO A 329 -1.70 -21.82 -4.15
N HIS A 330 -1.48 -20.54 -3.86
CA HIS A 330 -1.85 -19.48 -4.78
C HIS A 330 -0.85 -18.34 -4.76
N LEU A 331 -0.80 -17.59 -5.87
CA LEU A 331 0.02 -16.40 -6.01
C LEU A 331 -0.85 -15.17 -6.14
N ARG A 332 -0.38 -14.05 -5.58
CA ARG A 332 -1.01 -12.74 -5.75
C ARG A 332 0.02 -11.66 -6.00
N ILE A 333 -0.38 -10.65 -6.77
CA ILE A 333 0.26 -9.34 -6.75
C ILE A 333 -0.49 -8.50 -5.74
N GLU A 334 0.23 -7.95 -4.76
CA GLU A 334 -0.28 -6.98 -3.81
C GLU A 334 0.27 -5.60 -4.17
N ASN A 335 -0.62 -4.70 -4.62
CA ASN A 335 -0.33 -3.32 -4.96
C ASN A 335 -0.52 -2.44 -3.73
N ARG A 336 0.57 -1.86 -3.21
CA ARG A 336 0.62 -1.18 -1.88
C ARG A 336 0.84 0.33 -1.98
N LEU A 337 0.86 0.87 -3.20
CA LEU A 337 1.25 2.26 -3.46
C LEU A 337 0.13 3.27 -3.17
N LEU A 338 -1.13 2.85 -3.14
CA LEU A 338 -2.27 3.76 -3.00
C LEU A 338 -2.45 4.20 -1.54
N PRO A 339 -2.76 5.48 -1.28
CA PRO A 339 -3.16 5.90 0.06
C PRO A 339 -4.54 5.37 0.40
N ALA A 340 -4.87 5.34 1.69
CA ALA A 340 -6.25 5.16 2.11
C ALA A 340 -7.13 6.31 1.57
N GLY A 341 -8.36 6.00 1.15
CA GLY A 341 -9.38 7.01 0.79
C GLY A 341 -9.22 7.69 -0.58
N PRO A 342 -9.84 8.89 -0.77
CA PRO A 342 -10.61 9.65 0.23
C PRO A 342 -11.98 9.08 0.59
N THR A 343 -12.59 8.25 -0.26
CA THR A 343 -13.90 7.63 -0.01
C THR A 343 -13.89 6.19 -0.50
N VAL A 344 -14.88 5.39 -0.06
CA VAL A 344 -15.06 4.02 -0.57
C VAL A 344 -15.20 3.99 -2.09
N VAL A 345 -15.98 4.92 -2.69
CA VAL A 345 -16.11 4.97 -4.16
C VAL A 345 -14.80 5.40 -4.82
N ASP A 346 -14.01 6.26 -4.17
CA ASP A 346 -12.71 6.66 -4.71
C ASP A 346 -11.69 5.52 -4.67
N THR A 347 -11.66 4.74 -3.59
CA THR A 347 -10.89 3.51 -3.44
C THR A 347 -11.26 2.50 -4.53
N MET A 348 -12.55 2.27 -4.75
CA MET A 348 -13.03 1.33 -5.76
C MET A 348 -12.77 1.81 -7.20
N ALA A 349 -12.79 3.12 -7.44
CA ALA A 349 -12.38 3.69 -8.72
C ALA A 349 -10.89 3.46 -9.00
N ASN A 350 -10.02 3.61 -7.99
CA ASN A 350 -8.61 3.28 -8.11
C ASN A 350 -8.41 1.77 -8.38
N ALA A 351 -9.19 0.91 -7.73
CA ALA A 351 -9.17 -0.53 -7.93
C ALA A 351 -9.57 -0.92 -9.36
N ALA A 352 -10.67 -0.36 -9.88
CA ALA A 352 -11.12 -0.59 -11.26
C ALA A 352 -10.07 -0.17 -12.29
N LEU A 353 -9.43 0.99 -12.09
CA LEU A 353 -8.33 1.46 -12.95
C LEU A 353 -7.16 0.47 -12.93
N PHE A 354 -6.74 0.03 -11.75
CA PHE A 354 -5.64 -0.91 -11.57
C PHE A 354 -5.93 -2.25 -12.26
N TYR A 355 -7.03 -2.91 -11.92
CA TYR A 355 -7.34 -4.24 -12.45
C TYR A 355 -7.54 -4.22 -13.97
N GLY A 356 -8.24 -3.20 -14.50
CA GLY A 356 -8.41 -3.04 -15.94
C GLY A 356 -7.08 -2.86 -16.66
N LEU A 357 -6.23 -1.94 -16.20
CA LEU A 357 -4.93 -1.70 -16.84
C LEU A 357 -3.99 -2.88 -16.74
N VAL A 358 -3.88 -3.51 -15.56
CA VAL A 358 -3.02 -4.68 -15.36
C VAL A 358 -3.44 -5.81 -16.30
N LYS A 359 -4.74 -6.09 -16.40
CA LYS A 359 -5.25 -7.13 -17.30
C LYS A 359 -4.86 -6.88 -18.74
N VAL A 360 -5.20 -5.71 -19.29
CA VAL A 360 -5.01 -5.44 -20.73
C VAL A 360 -3.53 -5.29 -21.09
N LEU A 361 -2.73 -4.65 -20.23
CA LEU A 361 -1.29 -4.45 -20.48
C LEU A 361 -0.52 -5.76 -20.27
N GLY A 362 -0.91 -6.57 -19.29
CA GLY A 362 -0.34 -7.89 -19.02
C GLY A 362 -0.61 -8.88 -20.16
N SER A 363 -1.77 -8.79 -20.81
CA SER A 363 -2.13 -9.64 -21.95
C SER A 363 -1.71 -9.05 -23.32
N SER A 364 -0.99 -7.93 -23.36
CA SER A 364 -0.59 -7.28 -24.62
C SER A 364 0.54 -8.04 -25.32
N GLU A 365 0.37 -8.31 -26.63
CA GLU A 365 1.44 -8.86 -27.49
C GLU A 365 2.67 -7.93 -27.62
N ARG A 366 2.48 -6.62 -27.37
CA ARG A 366 3.54 -5.62 -27.38
C ARG A 366 3.59 -4.95 -26.01
N PRO A 367 4.26 -5.58 -25.03
CA PRO A 367 4.24 -5.08 -23.67
C PRO A 367 4.87 -3.69 -23.54
N VAL A 368 4.28 -2.83 -22.71
CA VAL A 368 4.78 -1.46 -22.50
C VAL A 368 6.21 -1.44 -21.96
N TRP A 369 6.57 -2.39 -21.10
CA TRP A 369 7.92 -2.52 -20.51
C TRP A 369 9.01 -2.95 -21.51
N SER A 370 8.63 -3.35 -22.74
CA SER A 370 9.61 -3.53 -23.82
C SER A 370 10.14 -2.20 -24.38
N GLN A 371 9.43 -1.10 -24.12
CA GLN A 371 9.75 0.24 -24.62
C GLN A 371 9.95 1.25 -23.48
N LEU A 372 9.32 1.03 -22.32
CA LEU A 372 9.56 1.78 -21.09
C LEU A 372 10.76 1.16 -20.37
N SER A 373 11.83 1.93 -20.21
CA SER A 373 12.94 1.48 -19.35
C SER A 373 12.49 1.44 -17.89
N PHE A 374 13.00 0.49 -17.11
CA PHE A 374 12.65 0.36 -15.70
C PHE A 374 12.95 1.64 -14.92
N ARG A 375 14.11 2.25 -15.18
CA ARG A 375 14.50 3.55 -14.60
C ARG A 375 13.51 4.67 -14.94
N ALA A 376 12.98 4.73 -16.17
CA ALA A 376 11.98 5.73 -16.50
C ALA A 376 10.67 5.50 -15.73
N ALA A 377 10.28 4.23 -15.49
CA ALA A 377 9.12 3.92 -14.65
C ALA A 377 9.34 4.35 -13.18
N GLU A 378 10.55 4.14 -12.65
CA GLU A 378 10.95 4.59 -11.30
C GLU A 378 10.98 6.12 -11.19
N ASP A 379 11.61 6.80 -12.16
CA ASP A 379 11.64 8.27 -12.22
C ASP A 379 10.21 8.85 -12.28
N ASN A 380 9.34 8.25 -13.11
CA ASN A 380 7.93 8.61 -13.18
C ASN A 380 7.23 8.42 -11.83
N PHE A 381 7.49 7.33 -11.12
CA PHE A 381 6.86 7.02 -9.84
C PHE A 381 7.17 8.07 -8.78
N HIS A 382 8.45 8.43 -8.60
CA HIS A 382 8.81 9.48 -7.66
C HIS A 382 8.35 10.87 -8.11
N GLN A 383 8.30 11.14 -9.41
CA GLN A 383 7.75 12.40 -9.93
C GLN A 383 6.25 12.53 -9.66
N ALA A 384 5.51 11.44 -9.85
CA ALA A 384 4.09 11.35 -9.51
C ALA A 384 3.84 11.51 -8.01
N ALA A 385 4.69 10.92 -7.16
CA ALA A 385 4.58 11.09 -5.71
C ALA A 385 4.77 12.56 -5.29
N ARG A 386 5.76 13.24 -5.88
CA ARG A 386 6.06 14.66 -5.62
C ARG A 386 4.94 15.59 -6.07
N ALA A 387 4.56 15.52 -7.34
CA ALA A 387 3.67 16.50 -7.99
C ALA A 387 2.19 16.08 -8.05
N GLY A 388 1.88 14.85 -7.65
CA GLY A 388 0.51 14.33 -7.66
C GLY A 388 -0.11 14.33 -9.06
N ILE A 389 -1.38 14.71 -9.13
CA ILE A 389 -2.18 14.67 -10.37
C ILE A 389 -1.73 15.70 -11.42
N ASP A 390 -0.88 16.66 -11.06
CA ASP A 390 -0.27 17.63 -11.97
C ASP A 390 1.10 17.17 -12.51
N ALA A 391 1.54 15.94 -12.21
CA ALA A 391 2.81 15.42 -12.68
C ALA A 391 2.86 15.23 -14.21
N ASP A 392 4.00 15.55 -14.79
CA ASP A 392 4.40 15.10 -16.12
C ASP A 392 5.22 13.82 -16.01
N ILE A 393 4.88 12.80 -16.80
CA ILE A 393 5.56 11.49 -16.82
C ILE A 393 5.92 11.08 -18.25
N TYR A 394 6.95 10.26 -18.40
CA TYR A 394 7.33 9.67 -19.69
C TYR A 394 6.48 8.44 -20.00
N TRP A 395 5.87 8.39 -21.18
CA TRP A 395 5.17 7.20 -21.68
C TRP A 395 5.62 6.82 -23.10
N PRO A 396 5.90 5.53 -23.39
CA PRO A 396 6.32 5.11 -24.72
C PRO A 396 5.33 5.50 -25.83
N GLY A 397 5.86 5.96 -26.96
CA GLY A 397 5.06 6.42 -28.11
C GLY A 397 4.40 7.79 -27.94
N VAL A 398 4.37 8.35 -26.72
CA VAL A 398 3.83 9.68 -26.43
C VAL A 398 4.95 10.67 -26.08
N GLY A 399 5.94 10.23 -25.31
CA GLY A 399 6.97 11.09 -24.72
C GLY A 399 6.59 11.57 -23.32
N THR A 400 7.12 12.71 -22.90
CA THR A 400 6.72 13.35 -21.65
C THR A 400 5.34 14.01 -21.81
N VAL A 401 4.41 13.66 -20.94
CA VAL A 401 3.01 14.08 -21.01
C VAL A 401 2.43 14.24 -19.61
N ALA A 402 1.48 15.16 -19.45
CA ALA A 402 0.73 15.29 -18.21
C ALA A 402 -0.01 13.99 -17.90
N VAL A 403 0.09 13.50 -16.68
CA VAL A 403 -0.51 12.22 -16.25
C VAL A 403 -2.03 12.19 -16.49
N ARG A 404 -2.71 13.34 -16.33
CA ARG A 404 -4.14 13.49 -16.66
C ARG A 404 -4.44 13.30 -18.14
N GLU A 405 -3.61 13.86 -19.02
CA GLU A 405 -3.79 13.71 -20.46
C GLU A 405 -3.53 12.27 -20.89
N LEU A 406 -2.48 11.63 -20.35
CA LEU A 406 -2.21 10.22 -20.57
C LEU A 406 -3.38 9.34 -20.09
N ALA A 407 -3.88 9.60 -18.89
CA ALA A 407 -5.00 8.87 -18.31
C ALA A 407 -6.25 8.98 -19.19
N LEU A 408 -6.67 10.20 -19.54
CA LEU A 408 -7.87 10.47 -20.32
C LEU A 408 -7.81 9.90 -21.74
N ARG A 409 -6.67 10.06 -22.43
CA ARG A 409 -6.58 9.75 -23.87
C ARG A 409 -6.10 8.34 -24.18
N GLN A 410 -5.35 7.71 -23.28
CA GLN A 410 -4.73 6.41 -23.54
C GLN A 410 -5.17 5.37 -22.52
N LEU A 411 -5.09 5.65 -21.22
CA LEU A 411 -5.21 4.62 -20.20
C LEU A 411 -6.65 4.29 -19.82
N LEU A 412 -7.56 5.26 -19.75
CA LEU A 412 -8.98 4.98 -19.47
C LEU A 412 -9.60 4.05 -20.53
N PRO A 413 -9.43 4.29 -21.85
CA PRO A 413 -9.91 3.34 -22.86
C PRO A 413 -9.37 1.92 -22.65
N LEU A 414 -8.09 1.78 -22.31
CA LEU A 414 -7.45 0.50 -22.01
C LEU A 414 -8.03 -0.14 -20.73
N ALA A 415 -8.28 0.65 -19.69
CA ALA A 415 -8.89 0.16 -18.46
C ALA A 415 -10.31 -0.38 -18.71
N HIS A 416 -11.13 0.29 -19.52
CA HIS A 416 -12.44 -0.22 -19.94
C HIS A 416 -12.30 -1.56 -20.67
N GLU A 417 -11.34 -1.67 -21.60
CA GLU A 417 -11.07 -2.92 -22.32
C GLU A 417 -10.68 -4.05 -21.35
N GLY A 418 -9.74 -3.80 -20.43
CA GLY A 418 -9.31 -4.79 -19.45
C GLY A 418 -10.42 -5.23 -18.50
N LEU A 419 -11.26 -4.31 -18.02
CA LEU A 419 -12.43 -4.66 -17.21
C LEU A 419 -13.46 -5.46 -18.02
N THR A 420 -13.60 -5.20 -19.31
CA THR A 420 -14.42 -6.02 -20.22
C THR A 420 -13.85 -7.44 -20.34
N GLN A 421 -12.52 -7.58 -20.48
CA GLN A 421 -11.85 -8.89 -20.52
C GLN A 421 -11.98 -9.65 -19.18
N LEU A 422 -12.10 -8.94 -18.07
CA LEU A 422 -12.38 -9.51 -16.74
C LEU A 422 -13.87 -9.82 -16.53
N GLY A 423 -14.74 -9.52 -17.49
CA GLY A 423 -16.17 -9.79 -17.42
C GLY A 423 -16.95 -8.85 -16.50
N VAL A 424 -16.40 -7.68 -16.16
CA VAL A 424 -17.08 -6.67 -15.34
C VAL A 424 -18.23 -6.02 -16.11
N ASP A 425 -19.39 -5.90 -15.46
CA ASP A 425 -20.57 -5.31 -16.05
C ASP A 425 -20.34 -3.85 -16.50
N ASP A 426 -20.89 -3.50 -17.66
CA ASP A 426 -20.77 -2.18 -18.27
C ASP A 426 -21.11 -1.05 -17.28
N ALA A 427 -22.25 -1.14 -16.59
CA ALA A 427 -22.69 -0.12 -15.65
C ALA A 427 -21.70 0.09 -14.49
N VAL A 428 -21.03 -0.97 -14.03
CA VAL A 428 -20.06 -0.90 -12.93
C VAL A 428 -18.77 -0.23 -13.40
N ARG A 429 -18.23 -0.64 -14.56
CA ARG A 429 -17.01 -0.02 -15.11
C ARG A 429 -17.22 1.44 -15.49
N GLU A 430 -18.34 1.80 -16.12
CA GLU A 430 -18.63 3.19 -16.51
C GLU A 430 -18.72 4.09 -15.27
N ARG A 431 -19.38 3.62 -14.21
CA ARG A 431 -19.50 4.37 -12.95
C ARG A 431 -18.14 4.57 -12.28
N LEU A 432 -17.35 3.51 -12.13
CA LEU A 432 -16.06 3.57 -11.41
C LEU A 432 -14.99 4.32 -12.21
N LEU A 433 -14.84 4.05 -13.51
CA LEU A 433 -13.87 4.76 -14.35
C LEU A 433 -14.29 6.19 -14.65
N GLY A 434 -15.59 6.50 -14.64
CA GLY A 434 -16.09 7.88 -14.69
C GLY A 434 -15.61 8.74 -13.52
N VAL A 435 -15.42 8.17 -12.32
CA VAL A 435 -14.80 8.90 -11.20
C VAL A 435 -13.35 9.29 -11.51
N ILE A 436 -12.56 8.38 -12.07
CA ILE A 436 -11.18 8.65 -12.49
C ILE A 436 -11.16 9.71 -13.59
N GLU A 437 -12.05 9.60 -14.57
CA GLU A 437 -12.21 10.60 -15.64
C GLU A 437 -12.44 12.00 -15.06
N GLN A 438 -13.40 12.15 -14.16
CA GLN A 438 -13.72 13.45 -13.56
C GLN A 438 -12.59 13.99 -12.67
N ARG A 439 -11.87 13.14 -11.94
CA ARG A 439 -10.65 13.58 -11.23
C ARG A 439 -9.61 14.13 -12.20
N CYS A 440 -9.39 13.47 -13.33
CA CYS A 440 -8.45 13.94 -14.36
C CYS A 440 -8.94 15.21 -15.08
N ILE A 441 -10.24 15.38 -15.33
CA ILE A 441 -10.79 16.60 -15.94
C ILE A 441 -10.69 17.80 -15.00
N THR A 442 -11.05 17.61 -13.74
CA THR A 442 -11.09 18.68 -12.73
C THR A 442 -9.72 18.96 -12.12
N GLY A 443 -8.77 18.04 -12.26
CA GLY A 443 -7.48 18.10 -11.56
C GLY A 443 -7.60 17.88 -10.05
N ARG A 444 -8.65 17.19 -9.59
CA ARG A 444 -8.95 17.02 -8.17
C ARG A 444 -8.77 15.58 -7.71
N ASN A 445 -8.04 15.44 -6.61
CA ASN A 445 -7.88 14.24 -5.82
C ASN A 445 -7.77 14.62 -4.33
N GLY A 446 -7.54 13.65 -3.44
CA GLY A 446 -7.44 13.90 -2.01
C GLY A 446 -6.39 14.94 -1.64
N ALA A 447 -5.20 14.85 -2.24
CA ALA A 447 -4.09 15.76 -1.95
C ALA A 447 -4.41 17.20 -2.37
N THR A 448 -4.88 17.41 -3.60
CA THR A 448 -5.22 18.75 -4.09
C THR A 448 -6.35 19.39 -3.28
N TRP A 449 -7.37 18.61 -2.91
CA TRP A 449 -8.45 19.11 -2.04
C TRP A 449 -7.94 19.50 -0.65
N LEU A 450 -7.14 18.65 0.01
CA LEU A 450 -6.56 18.93 1.32
C LEU A 450 -5.69 20.20 1.29
N ILE A 451 -4.88 20.36 0.25
CA ILE A 451 -4.00 21.52 0.08
C ILE A 451 -4.84 22.81 -0.05
N ASP A 452 -5.87 22.80 -0.87
CA ASP A 452 -6.69 23.99 -1.12
C ASP A 452 -7.55 24.35 0.11
N GLU A 453 -8.17 23.36 0.76
CA GLU A 453 -8.97 23.58 1.97
C GLU A 453 -8.09 24.07 3.13
N PHE A 454 -6.88 23.52 3.29
CA PHE A 454 -5.91 24.02 4.25
C PHE A 454 -5.51 25.47 3.95
N ARG A 455 -5.17 25.81 2.70
CA ARG A 455 -4.78 27.18 2.33
C ARG A 455 -5.90 28.17 2.68
N HIS A 456 -7.15 27.81 2.40
CA HIS A 456 -8.31 28.62 2.74
C HIS A 456 -8.42 28.88 4.24
N HIS A 457 -8.33 27.83 5.06
CA HIS A 457 -8.40 27.97 6.53
C HIS A 457 -7.18 28.68 7.11
N ASN A 458 -5.98 28.37 6.63
CA ASN A 458 -4.74 28.97 7.12
C ASN A 458 -4.66 30.48 6.84
N ALA A 459 -5.40 31.00 5.85
CA ALA A 459 -5.50 32.43 5.59
C ALA A 459 -6.29 33.22 6.65
N SER A 460 -7.14 32.54 7.43
CA SER A 460 -8.03 33.16 8.43
C SER A 460 -7.91 32.59 9.85
N ALA A 461 -7.26 31.43 10.01
CA ALA A 461 -7.07 30.77 11.30
C ALA A 461 -6.08 31.51 12.19
N GLY A 462 -6.25 31.36 13.51
CA GLY A 462 -5.33 31.91 14.52
C GLY A 462 -3.98 31.17 14.56
N SER A 463 -3.95 29.92 14.10
CA SER A 463 -2.73 29.12 13.98
C SER A 463 -2.84 28.09 12.86
N ARG A 464 -1.68 27.58 12.41
CA ARG A 464 -1.59 26.49 11.43
C ARG A 464 -2.21 25.19 11.95
N ALA A 465 -2.06 24.91 13.25
CA ALA A 465 -2.64 23.73 13.88
C ALA A 465 -4.18 23.78 13.85
N ASP A 466 -4.77 24.94 14.10
CA ASP A 466 -6.23 25.13 14.01
C ASP A 466 -6.74 24.93 12.58
N ALA A 467 -5.99 25.42 11.59
CA ALA A 467 -6.30 25.19 10.19
C ALA A 467 -6.24 23.70 9.82
N MET A 468 -5.21 22.96 10.27
CA MET A 468 -5.11 21.50 10.06
C MET A 468 -6.28 20.74 10.67
N ARG A 469 -6.66 21.05 11.91
CA ARG A 469 -7.83 20.44 12.57
C ARG A 469 -9.11 20.72 11.79
N THR A 470 -9.34 21.97 11.43
CA THR A 470 -10.54 22.37 10.67
C THR A 470 -10.61 21.64 9.33
N THR A 471 -9.51 21.59 8.58
CA THR A 471 -9.41 20.84 7.33
C THR A 471 -9.67 19.34 7.54
N THR A 472 -9.15 18.75 8.62
CA THR A 472 -9.32 17.32 8.93
C THR A 472 -10.78 16.99 9.27
N VAL A 473 -11.46 17.83 10.05
CA VAL A 473 -12.88 17.65 10.38
C VAL A 473 -13.77 17.80 9.14
N GLU A 474 -13.48 18.76 8.25
CA GLU A 474 -14.20 18.88 6.98
C GLU A 474 -13.95 17.68 6.06
N TYR A 475 -12.72 17.17 6.02
CA TYR A 475 -12.37 15.95 5.29
C TYR A 475 -13.18 14.76 5.79
N GLU A 476 -13.21 14.55 7.11
CA GLU A 476 -13.99 13.48 7.76
C GLU A 476 -15.46 13.53 7.34
N ARG A 477 -16.07 14.72 7.42
CA ARG A 477 -17.47 14.93 7.04
C ARG A 477 -17.72 14.55 5.59
N HIS A 478 -16.83 14.92 4.68
CA HIS A 478 -16.96 14.61 3.26
C HIS A 478 -16.74 13.13 2.96
N MET A 479 -15.75 12.51 3.60
CA MET A 479 -15.44 11.10 3.45
C MET A 479 -16.58 10.20 3.92
N HIS A 480 -17.17 10.48 5.09
CA HIS A 480 -18.39 9.78 5.53
C HIS A 480 -19.61 10.11 4.67
N GLY A 481 -19.67 11.29 4.04
CA GLY A 481 -20.70 11.62 3.04
C GLY A 481 -20.67 10.69 1.81
N GLY A 482 -19.49 10.17 1.45
CA GLY A 482 -19.34 9.13 0.43
C GLY A 482 -19.40 9.60 -1.03
N ALA A 483 -19.59 10.90 -1.29
CA ALA A 483 -19.45 11.47 -2.63
C ALA A 483 -17.96 11.44 -3.04
N PRO A 484 -17.63 11.19 -4.32
CA PRO A 484 -16.24 11.16 -4.77
C PRO A 484 -15.58 12.54 -4.61
N VAL A 485 -14.27 12.54 -4.34
CA VAL A 485 -13.53 13.78 -3.98
C VAL A 485 -13.61 14.90 -5.03
N HIS A 486 -13.79 14.57 -6.32
CA HIS A 486 -13.92 15.58 -7.36
C HIS A 486 -15.21 16.42 -7.25
N GLU A 487 -16.23 15.90 -6.56
CA GLU A 487 -17.51 16.58 -6.30
C GLU A 487 -17.51 17.38 -5.00
N TRP A 488 -16.47 17.26 -4.17
CA TRP A 488 -16.41 17.99 -2.91
C TRP A 488 -16.39 19.50 -3.16
N PRO A 489 -17.02 20.31 -2.27
CA PRO A 489 -17.01 21.75 -2.39
C PRO A 489 -15.59 22.28 -2.46
N THR A 490 -15.41 23.30 -3.30
CA THR A 490 -14.17 24.07 -3.34
C THR A 490 -14.41 25.50 -2.97
N ARG A 491 -13.48 26.03 -2.20
CA ARG A 491 -13.49 27.42 -1.75
C ARG A 491 -12.42 28.15 -2.56
N SER A 492 -12.85 28.90 -3.56
CA SER A 492 -11.98 29.75 -4.40
C SER A 492 -11.51 30.98 -3.63
#